data_AF-A0A9W6TRG7-F1
#
_entry.id   AF-A0A9W6TRG7-F1
#
_cell.length_a   1.000
_cell.length_b   1.000
_cell.length_c   1.000
_cell.angle_alpha   90.00
_cell.angle_beta   90.00
_cell.angle_gamma   90.00
#
_symmetry.space_group_name_H-M   'P 1'
#
loop_
_entity.id
_entity.type
_entity.pdbx_description
1 polymer ?
#
loop_
_entity_poly.entity_id
_entity_poly.type
_entity_poly.pdbx_seq_one_letter_code
_entity_poly.pdbx_strand_id
1 'polypeptide(L)'
;MRKRTVYLSGVDLLDETPILDIKPKLGVHPTATHRVRTTSTKGASDVTNTTLTLLFACFRIEWESATLISTVHKLAEKSVHYRGTPETFVAAIEEVLQVDVRSKYQTRRWTSPDYVNYQIIDNVRVQYRFALLPQPQEGNDSSIDTARIELSAVEEATSPVLLKQADDGISEP
;
A
#
# COMPACT_ATOMS: atom_id res chain seq x y z
N MET A 1 34.56 -3.15 -3.36
CA MET A 1 33.83 -1.90 -3.06
C MET A 1 33.12 -2.06 -1.72
N ARG A 2 33.12 -1.04 -0.85
CA ARG A 2 32.36 -1.10 0.42
C ARG A 2 30.87 -0.93 0.11
N LYS A 3 30.01 -1.82 0.62
CA LYS A 3 28.56 -1.62 0.57
C LYS A 3 28.22 -0.38 1.40
N ARG A 4 27.57 0.60 0.78
CA ARG A 4 27.04 1.80 1.45
C ARG A 4 25.53 1.63 1.47
N THR A 5 24.95 1.49 2.66
CA THR A 5 23.51 1.29 2.84
C THR A 5 22.91 2.53 3.49
N VAL A 6 21.80 3.02 2.94
CA VAL A 6 21.00 4.11 3.51
C VAL A 6 19.64 3.51 3.87
N TYR A 7 19.20 3.69 5.11
CA TYR A 7 17.88 3.26 5.57
C TYR A 7 16.91 4.43 5.44
N LEU A 8 15.82 4.22 4.73
CA LEU A 8 14.77 5.21 4.45
C LEU A 8 13.42 4.68 4.94
N SER A 9 12.48 5.59 5.22
CA SER A 9 11.09 5.27 5.57
C SER A 9 10.13 6.11 4.73
N GLY A 10 8.87 5.67 4.60
CA GLY A 10 7.84 6.36 3.83
C GLY A 10 8.15 6.43 2.33
N VAL A 11 8.79 5.38 1.80
CA VAL A 11 9.19 5.26 0.40
C VAL A 11 8.09 4.54 -0.38
N ASP A 12 7.78 5.03 -1.58
CA ASP A 12 6.76 4.49 -2.49
C ASP A 12 7.36 3.76 -3.70
N LEU A 13 8.62 3.32 -3.57
CA LEU A 13 9.35 2.59 -4.60
C LEU A 13 9.07 1.09 -4.51
N LEU A 14 9.00 0.42 -5.66
CA LEU A 14 8.97 -1.04 -5.71
C LEU A 14 10.34 -1.60 -5.32
N ASP A 15 10.35 -2.85 -4.85
CA ASP A 15 11.59 -3.54 -4.54
C ASP A 15 12.54 -3.56 -5.75
N GLU A 16 13.84 -3.45 -5.47
CA GLU A 16 14.92 -3.35 -6.46
C GLU A 16 14.82 -2.17 -7.46
N THR A 17 13.97 -1.16 -7.22
CA THR A 17 13.89 0.02 -8.09
C THR A 17 15.27 0.71 -8.18
N PRO A 18 15.83 0.88 -9.40
CA PRO A 18 17.17 1.43 -9.56
C PRO A 18 17.22 2.91 -9.15
N ILE A 19 18.15 3.23 -8.25
CA ILE A 19 18.40 4.61 -7.81
C ILE A 19 19.43 5.27 -8.73
N LEU A 20 19.02 6.34 -9.40
CA LEU A 20 19.90 7.09 -10.31
C LEU A 20 20.74 8.14 -9.58
N ASP A 21 20.18 8.77 -8.56
CA ASP A 21 20.82 9.86 -7.82
C ASP A 21 20.12 10.08 -6.46
N ILE A 22 20.85 10.61 -5.48
CA ILE A 22 20.30 10.96 -4.16
C ILE A 22 20.62 12.44 -3.92
N LYS A 23 19.58 13.27 -3.82
CA LYS A 23 19.71 14.69 -3.52
C LYS A 23 19.25 15.00 -2.09
N PRO A 24 19.99 15.83 -1.33
CA PRO A 24 19.51 16.30 -0.03
C PRO A 24 18.26 17.15 -0.21
N LYS A 25 17.22 16.88 0.59
CA LYS A 25 16.04 17.74 0.66
C LYS A 25 16.42 19.05 1.35
N LEU A 26 16.70 20.10 0.57
CA LEU A 26 16.93 21.44 1.10
C LEU A 26 15.58 22.03 1.51
N GLY A 27 15.46 22.52 2.74
CA GLY A 27 14.23 23.09 3.32
C GLY A 27 13.76 24.42 2.70
N VAL A 28 14.20 24.76 1.50
CA VAL A 28 13.76 25.94 0.76
C VAL A 28 12.65 25.50 -0.18
N HIS A 29 11.42 25.95 0.11
CA HIS A 29 10.19 25.82 -0.67
C HIS A 29 10.27 25.12 -2.04
N PRO A 30 9.50 24.03 -2.29
CA PRO A 30 9.15 23.63 -3.64
C PRO A 30 8.05 24.58 -4.17
N THR A 31 8.36 25.87 -4.27
CA THR A 31 7.57 26.82 -5.05
C THR A 31 8.50 27.57 -5.98
N ALA A 32 9.20 26.83 -6.84
CA ALA A 32 9.57 27.32 -8.15
C ALA A 32 8.56 26.71 -9.14
N THR A 33 7.36 27.26 -9.24
CA THR A 33 6.98 28.12 -10.37
C THR A 33 7.40 27.58 -11.75
N HIS A 34 6.80 26.47 -12.16
CA HIS A 34 6.30 26.34 -13.53
C HIS A 34 4.91 25.70 -13.56
N ARG A 35 4.00 26.24 -12.75
CA ARG A 35 2.57 26.18 -13.09
C ARG A 35 2.13 27.62 -13.18
N VAL A 36 2.19 28.17 -14.39
CA VAL A 36 1.55 29.44 -14.71
C VAL A 36 0.07 29.27 -14.40
N ARG A 37 -0.34 29.72 -13.22
CA ARG A 37 -1.72 30.09 -12.92
C ARG A 37 -1.68 31.57 -12.60
N THR A 38 -1.99 32.35 -13.62
CA THR A 38 -2.41 33.73 -13.50
C THR A 38 -3.52 33.84 -12.46
N THR A 39 -3.32 34.78 -11.51
CA THR A 39 -4.31 35.50 -10.68
C THR A 39 -5.23 34.66 -9.78
N SER A 40 -5.44 34.91 -8.49
CA SER A 40 -4.98 35.95 -7.56
C SER A 40 -5.43 35.55 -6.15
N THR A 41 -4.66 35.99 -5.16
CA THR A 41 -5.04 36.38 -3.79
C THR A 41 -5.40 35.35 -2.70
N LYS A 42 -4.59 35.46 -1.63
CA LYS A 42 -4.88 35.44 -0.19
C LYS A 42 -5.02 34.09 0.53
N GLY A 43 -4.06 33.85 1.41
CA GLY A 43 -4.23 33.10 2.66
C GLY A 43 -3.85 31.62 2.59
N ALA A 44 -2.56 31.31 2.65
CA ALA A 44 -2.08 29.95 2.93
C ALA A 44 -0.97 30.02 3.99
N SER A 45 -1.35 30.47 5.19
CA SER A 45 -0.60 30.23 6.43
C SER A 45 -1.38 29.19 7.23
N ASP A 46 -0.68 28.16 7.69
CA ASP A 46 -1.16 27.02 8.50
C ASP A 46 -1.96 25.92 7.80
N VAL A 47 -1.27 25.18 6.93
CA VAL A 47 -1.62 23.78 6.58
C VAL A 47 -0.50 22.88 7.11
N THR A 48 -0.22 22.96 8.41
CA THR A 48 0.73 22.09 9.10
C THR A 48 -0.06 21.08 9.94
N ASN A 49 0.10 19.80 9.62
CA ASN A 49 -0.34 18.61 10.36
C ASN A 49 -1.83 18.28 10.54
N THR A 50 -2.78 19.20 10.45
CA THR A 50 -4.21 18.85 10.69
C THR A 50 -4.98 18.44 9.43
N THR A 51 -4.54 18.87 8.24
CA THR A 51 -5.30 18.70 6.99
C THR A 51 -4.95 17.44 6.20
N LEU A 52 -3.80 16.81 6.45
CA LEU A 52 -3.44 15.53 5.82
C LEU A 52 -4.16 14.34 6.47
N THR A 53 -4.65 14.48 7.68
CA THR A 53 -5.39 13.43 8.40
C THR A 53 -6.83 13.25 7.87
N LEU A 54 -7.37 14.21 7.11
CA LEU A 54 -8.77 14.23 6.69
C LEU A 54 -9.03 13.75 5.24
N LEU A 55 -8.00 13.40 4.48
CA LEU A 55 -8.12 13.14 3.04
C LEU A 55 -7.73 11.74 2.58
N PHE A 56 -7.34 10.87 3.51
CA PHE A 56 -7.30 9.43 3.26
C PHE A 56 -8.60 8.87 3.79
N ALA A 57 -9.41 8.26 2.91
CA ALA A 57 -10.53 7.45 3.36
C ALA A 57 -9.92 6.38 4.29
N CYS A 58 -10.10 6.55 5.60
CA CYS A 58 -9.58 5.63 6.59
C CYS A 58 -10.39 4.35 6.47
N PHE A 59 -9.88 3.37 5.72
CA PHE A 59 -10.50 2.08 5.62
C PHE A 59 -10.31 1.34 6.95
N ARG A 60 -11.40 0.78 7.48
CA ARG A 60 -11.28 -0.16 8.60
C ARG A 60 -10.80 -1.49 8.07
N ILE A 61 -9.71 -2.00 8.61
CA ILE A 61 -9.20 -3.32 8.27
C ILE A 61 -9.75 -4.35 9.24
N GLU A 62 -10.35 -5.41 8.70
CA GLU A 62 -10.91 -6.52 9.47
C GLU A 62 -10.32 -7.84 8.96
N TRP A 63 -9.76 -8.62 9.86
CA TRP A 63 -9.29 -9.97 9.59
C TRP A 63 -10.48 -10.93 9.78
N GLU A 64 -10.83 -11.71 8.75
CA GLU A 64 -11.97 -12.65 8.83
C GLU A 64 -11.77 -13.70 9.93
N SER A 65 -10.53 -14.06 10.23
CA SER A 65 -10.17 -14.99 11.30
C SER A 65 -8.83 -14.65 11.94
N ALA A 66 -8.73 -14.80 13.27
CA ALA A 66 -7.47 -14.71 14.01
C ALA A 66 -6.42 -15.76 13.55
N THR A 67 -6.86 -16.82 12.88
CA THR A 67 -5.96 -17.81 12.27
C THR A 67 -5.14 -17.24 11.12
N LEU A 68 -5.64 -16.20 10.43
CA LEU A 68 -4.90 -15.49 9.37
C LEU A 68 -3.69 -14.75 9.95
N ILE A 69 -3.88 -14.05 11.08
CA ILE A 69 -2.80 -13.39 11.82
C ILE A 69 -1.75 -14.42 12.25
N SER A 70 -2.19 -15.56 12.81
CA SER A 70 -1.29 -16.66 13.17
C SER A 70 -0.54 -17.24 11.96
N THR A 71 -1.13 -17.20 10.77
CA THR A 71 -0.50 -17.64 9.52
C THR A 71 0.57 -16.64 9.07
N VAL A 72 0.28 -15.34 9.14
CA VAL A 72 1.28 -14.27 8.92
C VAL A 72 2.46 -14.45 9.87
N HIS A 73 2.22 -14.74 11.15
CA HIS A 73 3.31 -14.96 12.12
C HIS A 73 4.22 -16.13 11.70
N LYS A 74 3.65 -17.23 11.21
CA LYS A 74 4.43 -18.36 10.69
C LYS A 74 5.20 -18.00 9.43
N LEU A 75 4.61 -17.21 8.54
CA LEU A 75 5.25 -16.76 7.29
C LEU A 75 6.34 -15.70 7.56
N ALA A 76 6.23 -14.93 8.64
CA ALA A 76 7.24 -13.98 9.09
C ALA A 76 8.60 -14.65 9.36
N GLU A 77 8.62 -15.91 9.81
CA GLU A 77 9.88 -16.65 10.02
C GLU A 77 10.68 -16.83 8.72
N LYS A 78 9.97 -16.91 7.58
CA LYS A 78 10.56 -17.03 6.25
C LYS A 78 10.86 -15.68 5.59
N SER A 79 10.26 -14.60 6.10
CA SER A 79 10.45 -13.24 5.59
C SER A 79 11.91 -12.80 5.69
N VAL A 80 12.35 -12.00 4.72
CA VAL A 80 13.66 -11.33 4.79
C VAL A 80 13.59 -10.10 5.69
N HIS A 81 12.44 -9.41 5.70
CA HIS A 81 12.28 -8.10 6.32
C HIS A 81 11.64 -8.13 7.72
N TYR A 82 10.82 -9.14 8.00
CA TYR A 82 9.99 -9.23 9.21
C TYR A 82 10.29 -10.45 10.09
N ARG A 83 11.40 -11.16 9.82
CA ARG A 83 11.83 -12.28 10.67
C ARG A 83 12.09 -11.81 12.09
N GLY A 84 11.48 -12.49 13.05
CA GLY A 84 11.58 -12.15 14.48
C GLY A 84 10.69 -10.97 14.91
N THR A 85 9.94 -10.35 14.00
CA THR A 85 9.00 -9.25 14.28
C THR A 85 7.64 -9.47 13.61
N PRO A 86 6.95 -10.60 13.90
CA PRO A 86 5.71 -10.96 13.22
C PRO A 86 4.58 -9.92 13.38
N GLU A 87 4.48 -9.26 14.53
CA GLU A 87 3.52 -8.19 14.77
C GLU A 87 3.75 -6.97 13.86
N THR A 88 5.02 -6.66 13.59
CA THR A 88 5.38 -5.60 12.62
C THR A 88 4.98 -5.99 11.21
N PHE A 89 5.01 -7.28 10.88
CA PHE A 89 4.53 -7.74 9.57
C PHE A 89 3.02 -7.54 9.41
N VAL A 90 2.25 -7.90 10.44
CA VAL A 90 0.80 -7.69 10.47
C VAL A 90 0.48 -6.19 10.32
N ALA A 91 1.15 -5.33 11.08
CA ALA A 91 0.97 -3.88 10.99
C ALA A 91 1.35 -3.32 9.61
N ALA A 92 2.41 -3.84 8.97
CA ALA A 92 2.80 -3.43 7.62
C ALA A 92 1.77 -3.84 6.57
N ILE A 93 1.16 -5.03 6.70
CA ILE A 93 0.05 -5.46 5.84
C ILE A 93 -1.12 -4.47 5.97
N GLU A 94 -1.46 -4.10 7.20
CA GLU A 94 -2.52 -3.13 7.46
C GLU A 94 -2.21 -1.75 6.87
N GLU A 95 -0.99 -1.25 7.07
CA GLU A 95 -0.56 0.04 6.54
C GLU A 95 -0.65 0.09 5.01
N VAL A 96 -0.14 -0.94 4.32
CA VAL A 96 -0.19 -1.05 2.86
C VAL A 96 -1.64 -1.02 2.36
N LEU A 97 -2.55 -1.74 3.02
CA LEU A 97 -3.96 -1.78 2.63
C LEU A 97 -4.69 -0.47 2.96
N GLN A 98 -4.27 0.28 3.98
CA GLN A 98 -4.82 1.61 4.29
C GLN A 98 -4.45 2.66 3.23
N VAL A 99 -3.21 2.60 2.73
CA VAL A 99 -2.72 3.54 1.71
C VAL A 99 -3.06 3.11 0.28
N ASP A 100 -3.83 2.04 0.11
CA ASP A 100 -4.22 1.52 -1.19
C ASP A 100 -5.23 2.47 -1.88
N VAL A 101 -4.73 3.58 -2.45
CA VAL A 101 -5.51 4.73 -2.98
C VAL A 101 -6.22 4.45 -4.30
N ARG A 102 -6.68 3.23 -4.50
CA ARG A 102 -7.43 2.91 -5.71
C ARG A 102 -8.73 3.71 -5.68
N SER A 103 -8.88 4.53 -6.73
CA SER A 103 -9.84 5.63 -6.78
C SER A 103 -11.24 5.21 -6.31
N LYS A 104 -11.95 6.10 -5.60
CA LYS A 104 -13.36 5.93 -5.15
C LYS A 104 -14.29 5.37 -6.24
N TYR A 105 -13.99 5.66 -7.51
CA TYR A 105 -14.73 5.16 -8.69
C TYR A 105 -14.45 3.69 -9.02
N GLN A 106 -13.22 3.21 -8.80
CA GLN A 106 -12.87 1.78 -8.91
C GLN A 106 -13.43 0.99 -7.72
N THR A 107 -13.47 1.59 -6.53
CA THR A 107 -13.99 0.93 -5.33
C THR A 107 -15.44 0.46 -5.51
N ARG A 108 -16.30 1.22 -6.21
CA ARG A 108 -17.69 0.80 -6.50
C ARG A 108 -17.80 -0.49 -7.33
N ARG A 109 -16.84 -0.76 -8.21
CA ARG A 109 -16.77 -2.04 -8.93
C ARG A 109 -16.25 -3.16 -8.03
N TRP A 110 -15.45 -2.82 -7.03
CA TRP A 110 -14.78 -3.77 -6.14
C TRP A 110 -15.52 -4.06 -4.84
N THR A 111 -16.59 -3.31 -4.57
CA THR A 111 -17.55 -3.62 -3.51
C THR A 111 -18.55 -4.70 -3.92
N SER A 112 -18.42 -5.26 -5.13
CA SER A 112 -19.13 -6.49 -5.49
C SER A 112 -18.64 -7.61 -4.58
N PRO A 113 -19.55 -8.37 -3.94
CA PRO A 113 -19.17 -9.44 -3.01
C PRO A 113 -18.32 -10.53 -3.66
N ASP A 114 -18.40 -10.66 -4.99
CA ASP A 114 -17.67 -11.66 -5.77
C ASP A 114 -16.28 -11.18 -6.21
N TYR A 115 -15.93 -9.91 -5.97
CA TYR A 115 -14.67 -9.33 -6.42
C TYR A 115 -13.58 -9.42 -5.34
N VAL A 116 -12.63 -10.35 -5.54
CA VAL A 116 -11.49 -10.56 -4.65
C VAL A 116 -10.24 -9.87 -5.18
N ASN A 117 -9.58 -9.11 -4.31
CA ASN A 117 -8.32 -8.44 -4.58
C ASN A 117 -7.15 -9.21 -3.96
N TYR A 118 -5.96 -9.00 -4.54
CA TYR A 118 -4.73 -9.60 -4.07
C TYR A 118 -3.66 -8.53 -3.90
N GLN A 119 -2.90 -8.60 -2.81
CA GLN A 119 -1.70 -7.79 -2.61
C GLN A 119 -0.56 -8.69 -2.18
N ILE A 120 0.61 -8.51 -2.77
CA ILE A 120 1.85 -9.18 -2.34
C ILE A 120 2.63 -8.19 -1.49
N ILE A 121 3.02 -8.63 -0.29
CA ILE A 121 3.80 -7.86 0.68
C ILE A 121 4.90 -8.80 1.18
N ASP A 122 6.13 -8.51 0.77
CA ASP A 122 7.28 -9.41 0.95
C ASP A 122 6.97 -10.85 0.45
N ASN A 123 7.03 -11.85 1.32
CA ASN A 123 6.79 -13.25 0.98
C ASN A 123 5.33 -13.69 1.19
N VAL A 124 4.40 -12.76 1.42
CA VAL A 124 3.00 -13.05 1.71
C VAL A 124 2.09 -12.48 0.62
N ARG A 125 1.14 -13.29 0.16
CA ARG A 125 0.02 -12.86 -0.68
C ARG A 125 -1.25 -12.83 0.16
N VAL A 126 -1.86 -11.65 0.23
CA VAL A 126 -3.09 -11.39 0.98
C VAL A 126 -4.26 -11.30 0.01
N GLN A 127 -5.34 -12.03 0.30
CA GLN A 127 -6.62 -11.92 -0.39
C GLN A 127 -7.57 -11.06 0.43
N TYR A 128 -8.23 -10.09 -0.20
CA TYR A 128 -9.13 -9.19 0.50
C TYR A 128 -10.27 -8.66 -0.39
N ARG A 129 -11.32 -8.17 0.26
CA ARG A 129 -12.49 -7.55 -0.39
C ARG A 129 -12.79 -6.19 0.21
N PHE A 130 -13.37 -5.31 -0.60
CA PHE A 130 -13.94 -4.06 -0.12
C PHE A 130 -15.41 -4.26 0.21
N ALA A 131 -15.86 -3.73 1.33
CA ALA A 131 -17.28 -3.70 1.68
C ALA A 131 -17.67 -2.31 2.17
N LEU A 132 -18.85 -1.85 1.77
CA LEU A 132 -19.42 -0.60 2.27
C LEU A 132 -20.09 -0.87 3.61
N LEU A 133 -19.79 -0.07 4.63
CA LEU A 133 -20.53 -0.15 5.88
C LEU A 133 -21.91 0.49 5.68
N PRO A 134 -23.01 -0.18 6.09
CA PRO A 134 -24.33 0.44 6.06
C PRO A 134 -24.34 1.64 7.01
N GLN A 135 -24.70 2.81 6.47
CA GLN A 135 -24.70 4.04 7.23
C GLN A 135 -25.92 4.11 8.15
N PRO A 136 -25.77 4.55 9.42
CA PRO A 136 -26.93 4.96 10.21
C PRO A 136 -27.61 6.13 9.48
N GLN A 137 -28.91 6.01 9.23
CA GLN A 137 -29.70 7.02 8.54
C GLN A 137 -29.89 8.27 9.42
N GLU A 138 -28.88 9.10 9.54
CA GLU A 138 -29.02 10.45 10.08
C GLU A 138 -28.64 11.46 9.01
N GLY A 139 -29.65 12.18 8.54
CA GLY A 139 -29.56 13.09 7.41
C GLY A 139 -28.62 14.26 7.66
N ASN A 140 -27.56 14.35 6.86
CA ASN A 140 -27.17 15.56 6.13
C ASN A 140 -25.98 15.27 5.22
N ASP A 141 -25.99 15.92 4.06
CA ASP A 141 -25.02 15.79 2.99
C ASP A 141 -23.56 15.95 3.45
N SER A 142 -22.79 14.87 3.27
CA SER A 142 -21.32 14.76 3.02
C SER A 142 -20.78 13.41 3.48
N SER A 143 -21.61 12.36 3.41
CA SER A 143 -21.25 11.00 3.81
C SER A 143 -20.07 10.47 2.99
N ILE A 144 -18.91 10.42 3.61
CA ILE A 144 -17.84 9.54 3.17
C ILE A 144 -18.33 8.14 3.56
N ASP A 145 -18.74 7.35 2.57
CA ASP A 145 -18.98 5.92 2.77
C ASP A 145 -17.75 5.32 3.46
N THR A 146 -17.85 5.02 4.76
CA THR A 146 -16.75 4.35 5.46
C THR A 146 -16.68 2.93 4.90
N ALA A 147 -15.68 2.70 4.06
CA ALA A 147 -15.43 1.40 3.47
C ALA A 147 -14.55 0.58 4.42
N ARG A 148 -14.84 -0.72 4.52
CA ARG A 148 -13.98 -1.69 5.20
C ARG A 148 -13.23 -2.54 4.18
N ILE A 149 -12.06 -3.01 4.58
CA ILE A 149 -11.26 -4.01 3.88
C ILE A 149 -11.29 -5.26 4.73
N GLU A 150 -11.82 -6.36 4.18
CA GLU A 150 -11.88 -7.65 4.86
C GLU A 150 -10.85 -8.60 4.24
N LEU A 151 -9.92 -9.09 5.05
CA LEU A 151 -8.91 -10.07 4.64
C LEU A 151 -9.47 -11.47 4.85
N SER A 152 -9.52 -12.27 3.78
CA SER A 152 -10.14 -13.60 3.78
C SER A 152 -9.14 -14.75 3.70
N ALA A 153 -7.96 -14.52 3.12
CA ALA A 153 -6.93 -15.54 3.03
C ALA A 153 -5.52 -14.92 2.99
N VAL A 154 -4.57 -15.70 3.48
CA VAL A 154 -3.13 -15.37 3.51
C VAL A 154 -2.37 -16.61 3.07
N GLU A 155 -1.56 -16.48 2.04
CA GLU A 155 -0.73 -17.57 1.51
C GLU A 155 0.71 -17.11 1.29
N GLU A 156 1.63 -18.06 1.25
CA GLU A 156 3.01 -17.78 0.87
C GLU A 156 3.06 -17.39 -0.61
N ALA A 157 3.60 -16.22 -0.90
CA ALA A 157 3.77 -15.77 -2.28
C ALA A 157 4.83 -16.67 -2.94
N THR A 158 4.42 -17.48 -3.91
CA THR A 158 5.38 -18.21 -4.74
C THR A 158 6.09 -17.20 -5.61
N SER A 159 7.39 -16.99 -5.39
CA SER A 159 8.16 -15.98 -6.13
C SER A 159 8.00 -16.18 -7.65
N PRO A 160 7.50 -15.19 -8.41
CA PRO A 160 7.44 -15.31 -9.88
C PRO A 160 8.80 -15.14 -10.56
N VAL A 161 9.91 -14.92 -9.82
CA VAL A 161 11.20 -14.47 -10.38
C VAL A 161 12.17 -15.62 -10.73
N LEU A 162 11.75 -16.88 -10.65
CA LEU A 162 12.54 -18.03 -11.12
C LEU A 162 11.72 -19.00 -12.00
N LEU A 163 11.01 -18.47 -13.00
CA LEU A 163 10.91 -19.23 -14.25
C LEU A 163 12.28 -19.13 -14.94
N LYS A 164 13.14 -20.08 -14.59
CA LYS A 164 14.39 -20.35 -15.30
C LYS A 164 14.12 -20.35 -16.80
N GLN A 165 14.94 -19.58 -17.53
CA GLN A 165 15.39 -20.00 -18.84
C GLN A 165 15.93 -21.43 -18.71
N ALA A 166 15.13 -22.40 -19.12
CA ALA A 166 15.52 -23.78 -19.35
C ALA A 166 14.64 -24.29 -20.49
N ASP A 167 15.31 -24.94 -21.45
CA ASP A 167 14.86 -25.49 -22.73
C ASP A 167 14.54 -24.46 -23.84
N ASP A 168 15.14 -24.49 -25.03
CA ASP A 168 15.97 -25.53 -25.64
C ASP A 168 16.89 -24.92 -26.70
N GLY A 169 18.16 -25.36 -26.66
CA GLY A 169 19.06 -25.25 -27.78
C GLY A 169 18.60 -26.17 -28.90
N ILE A 170 18.10 -25.60 -29.99
CA ILE A 170 17.97 -26.32 -31.25
C ILE A 170 19.27 -26.10 -32.02
N SER A 171 20.00 -27.19 -32.16
CA SER A 171 21.10 -27.36 -33.11
C SER A 171 20.51 -27.42 -34.51
N GLU A 172 20.99 -26.55 -35.41
CA GLU A 172 20.74 -26.67 -36.84
C GLU A 172 21.50 -27.88 -37.42
N PRO A 173 20.87 -28.68 -38.30
CA PRO A 173 21.58 -29.45 -39.31
C PRO A 173 21.87 -28.62 -40.57
#